data_AF-U2YC71-F1
#
_entry.id   AF-U2YC71-F1
#
_cell.length_a   1.000
_cell.length_b   1.000
_cell.length_c   1.000
_cell.angle_alpha   90.00
_cell.angle_beta   90.00
_cell.angle_gamma   90.00
#
_symmetry.space_group_name_H-M   'P 1'
#
loop_
_entity.id
_entity.type
_entity.pdbx_description
1 polymer ?
#
loop_
_entity_poly.entity_id
_entity_poly.type
_entity_poly.pdbx_seq_one_letter_code
_entity_poly.pdbx_strand_id
1 'polypeptide(L)'
;MLKEPKATAGIVALIGQSAQEAKKLFGAPDRIDPSAYGYDWWVYSRRPESYVQIGILRGRVVTALVGGEKVNVEPFAVGQRLQTIFQTMPVLSNIEIKLGNGTYRFELSEQDYSSRPVVKVGSVYAQLYVDRFTGEVAAIRLMDAETFVKLRPYELVYRGSLPAAAPLSEEKRQAVDAANAKQIFDWTNLIRRRHGLSSLMWDDKAAAAAEKHSRDMHDHRFFSHESPQYGDLSKRLGALHIPFQLAGENIAAHQVDGVEATIGWLNSQNHRKIMLNEEFTRLGVGVYADYYTQNFFTPL
;
A
#
# COMPACT_ATOMS: atom_id res chain seq x y z
N MET A 1 -7.70 -29.45 -13.17
CA MET A 1 -6.77 -28.38 -12.75
C MET A 1 -7.07 -27.14 -13.55
N LEU A 2 -7.34 -26.01 -12.88
CA LEU A 2 -7.47 -24.71 -13.53
C LEU A 2 -6.13 -24.35 -14.18
N LYS A 3 -6.15 -23.85 -15.42
CA LYS A 3 -4.93 -23.45 -16.13
C LYS A 3 -4.55 -22.03 -15.75
N GLU A 4 -3.26 -21.76 -15.57
CA GLU A 4 -2.76 -20.40 -15.41
C GLU A 4 -3.08 -19.57 -16.67
N PRO A 5 -3.71 -18.39 -16.53
CA PRO A 5 -3.99 -17.50 -17.65
C PRO A 5 -2.73 -16.76 -18.09
N LYS A 6 -2.77 -16.24 -19.32
CA LYS A 6 -1.71 -15.42 -19.89
C LYS A 6 -1.95 -13.94 -19.60
N ALA A 7 -0.89 -13.20 -19.29
CA ALA A 7 -0.88 -11.74 -19.17
C ALA A 7 -0.97 -11.09 -20.57
N THR A 8 -2.17 -11.03 -21.16
CA THR A 8 -2.36 -10.59 -22.56
C THR A 8 -2.95 -9.19 -22.71
N ALA A 9 -3.49 -8.61 -21.65
CA ALA A 9 -4.17 -7.32 -21.70
C ALA A 9 -3.98 -6.52 -20.40
N GLY A 10 -4.37 -5.25 -20.44
CA GLY A 10 -4.42 -4.37 -19.29
C GLY A 10 -3.05 -4.10 -18.65
N ILE A 11 -3.08 -3.66 -17.40
CA ILE A 11 -1.86 -3.36 -16.65
C ILE A 11 -1.06 -4.61 -16.27
N VAL A 12 -1.69 -5.78 -16.25
CA VAL A 12 -1.00 -7.06 -16.02
C VAL A 12 0.03 -7.32 -17.13
N ALA A 13 -0.32 -7.03 -18.39
CA ALA A 13 0.61 -7.16 -19.52
C ALA A 13 1.75 -6.11 -19.53
N LEU A 14 1.64 -5.04 -18.73
CA LEU A 14 2.69 -4.02 -18.63
C LEU A 14 3.84 -4.42 -17.73
N ILE A 15 3.66 -5.37 -16.82
CA ILE A 15 4.76 -5.82 -15.95
C ILE A 15 5.87 -6.41 -16.82
N GLY A 16 7.09 -5.91 -16.65
CA GLY A 16 8.26 -6.22 -17.46
C GLY A 16 8.42 -5.37 -18.72
N GLN A 17 7.42 -4.58 -19.12
CA GLN A 17 7.52 -3.68 -20.29
C GLN A 17 8.34 -2.42 -19.97
N SER A 18 8.60 -1.61 -21.00
CA SER A 18 9.30 -0.34 -20.84
C SER A 18 8.41 0.72 -20.19
N ALA A 19 9.04 1.70 -19.54
CA ALA A 19 8.35 2.85 -18.99
C ALA A 19 7.66 3.69 -20.08
N GLN A 20 8.14 3.65 -21.33
CA GLN A 20 7.47 4.29 -22.46
C GLN A 20 6.11 3.65 -22.76
N GLU A 21 5.98 2.32 -22.70
CA GLU A 21 4.68 1.65 -22.89
C GLU A 21 3.67 2.06 -21.81
N ALA A 22 4.12 2.18 -20.56
CA ALA A 22 3.27 2.72 -19.49
C ALA A 22 2.79 4.15 -19.78
N LYS A 23 3.68 5.04 -20.27
CA LYS A 23 3.29 6.41 -20.67
C LYS A 23 2.32 6.45 -21.84
N LYS A 24 2.44 5.53 -22.81
CA LYS A 24 1.49 5.47 -23.94
C LYS A 24 0.07 5.18 -23.47
N LEU A 25 -0.08 4.34 -22.44
CA LEU A 25 -1.38 3.94 -21.93
C LEU A 25 -1.96 4.91 -20.90
N PHE A 26 -1.14 5.45 -20.00
CA PHE A 26 -1.61 6.26 -18.88
C PHE A 26 -1.27 7.75 -19.00
N GLY A 27 -0.46 8.15 -19.97
CA GLY A 27 0.04 9.52 -20.12
C GLY A 27 1.16 9.85 -19.13
N ALA A 28 1.28 11.13 -18.78
CA ALA A 28 2.23 11.58 -17.77
C ALA A 28 1.67 11.32 -16.35
N PRO A 29 2.49 10.80 -15.41
CA PRO A 29 2.05 10.63 -14.03
C PRO A 29 1.79 11.98 -13.35
N ASP A 30 0.92 11.96 -12.36
CA ASP A 30 0.59 13.12 -11.52
C ASP A 30 1.72 13.42 -10.53
N ARG A 31 2.36 12.36 -10.05
CA ARG A 31 3.46 12.44 -9.09
C ARG A 31 4.45 11.32 -9.38
N ILE A 32 5.74 11.61 -9.15
CA ILE A 32 6.79 10.60 -9.12
C ILE A 32 7.30 10.52 -7.69
N ASP A 33 7.09 9.38 -7.06
CA ASP A 33 7.34 9.13 -5.66
C ASP A 33 8.47 8.10 -5.51
N PRO A 34 9.54 8.35 -4.76
CA PRO A 34 10.56 7.33 -4.52
C PRO A 34 10.01 6.19 -3.65
N SER A 35 10.49 4.96 -3.87
CA SER A 35 10.23 3.83 -2.97
C SER A 35 11.49 3.40 -2.21
N ALA A 36 11.29 2.64 -1.12
CA ALA A 36 12.37 1.97 -0.41
C ALA A 36 12.99 0.80 -1.20
N TYR A 37 12.43 0.43 -2.34
CA TYR A 37 12.75 -0.81 -3.07
C TYR A 37 13.55 -0.58 -4.36
N GLY A 38 13.99 0.65 -4.57
CA GLY A 38 14.86 1.09 -5.66
C GLY A 38 14.14 1.49 -6.95
N TYR A 39 12.83 1.25 -7.06
CA TYR A 39 11.99 1.80 -8.12
C TYR A 39 11.35 3.11 -7.68
N ASP A 40 10.95 3.94 -8.64
CA ASP A 40 10.12 5.12 -8.37
C ASP A 40 8.68 4.81 -8.81
N TRP A 41 7.73 5.16 -7.96
CA TRP A 41 6.30 5.11 -8.26
C TRP A 41 5.91 6.24 -9.19
N TRP A 42 5.33 5.90 -10.32
CA TRP A 42 4.55 6.81 -11.15
C TRP A 42 3.10 6.73 -10.71
N VAL A 43 2.62 7.76 -10.03
CA VAL A 43 1.29 7.82 -9.41
C VAL A 43 0.33 8.52 -10.36
N TYR A 44 -0.80 7.88 -10.63
CA TYR A 44 -1.92 8.41 -11.42
C TYR A 44 -3.15 8.47 -10.50
N SER A 45 -3.42 9.64 -9.95
CA SER A 45 -4.39 9.85 -8.88
C SER A 45 -5.50 10.87 -9.21
N ARG A 46 -5.44 11.55 -10.36
CA ARG A 46 -6.48 12.53 -10.79
C ARG A 46 -7.90 11.99 -10.74
N ARG A 47 -8.10 10.72 -11.07
CA ARG A 47 -9.42 10.07 -11.15
C ARG A 47 -9.46 8.87 -10.22
N PRO A 48 -10.32 8.87 -9.18
CA PRO A 48 -10.37 7.78 -8.21
C PRO A 48 -10.65 6.41 -8.85
N GLU A 49 -11.56 6.37 -9.81
CA GLU A 49 -11.96 5.16 -10.53
C GLU A 49 -10.85 4.61 -11.45
N SER A 50 -9.80 5.39 -11.71
CA SER A 50 -8.62 4.99 -12.49
C SER A 50 -7.33 5.07 -11.69
N TYR A 51 -7.42 5.13 -10.34
CA TYR A 51 -6.25 5.26 -9.48
C TYR A 51 -5.28 4.08 -9.68
N VAL A 52 -4.03 4.39 -10.02
CA VAL A 52 -2.99 3.39 -10.18
C VAL A 52 -1.61 3.96 -9.88
N GLN A 53 -0.72 3.14 -9.34
CA GLN A 53 0.69 3.46 -9.14
C GLN A 53 1.52 2.44 -9.91
N ILE A 54 2.49 2.88 -10.70
CA ILE A 54 3.33 2.01 -11.53
C ILE A 54 4.79 2.17 -11.10
N GLY A 55 5.40 1.11 -10.59
CA GLY A 55 6.78 1.12 -10.13
C GLY A 55 7.76 0.94 -11.30
N ILE A 56 8.59 1.95 -11.53
CA ILE A 56 9.58 1.98 -12.60
C ILE A 56 10.99 1.79 -12.04
N LEU A 57 11.66 0.71 -12.46
CA LEU A 57 13.06 0.44 -12.14
C LEU A 57 13.87 0.40 -13.43
N ARG A 58 14.90 1.25 -13.54
CA ARG A 58 15.82 1.27 -14.70
C ARG A 58 15.08 1.30 -16.05
N GLY A 59 14.02 2.11 -16.13
CA GLY A 59 13.21 2.27 -17.34
C GLY A 59 12.24 1.13 -17.65
N ARG A 60 12.02 0.18 -16.74
CA ARG A 60 11.04 -0.91 -16.89
C ARG A 60 10.01 -0.89 -15.78
N VAL A 61 8.80 -1.34 -16.10
CA VAL A 61 7.73 -1.58 -15.12
C VAL A 61 8.02 -2.86 -14.36
N VAL A 62 8.17 -2.78 -13.04
CA VAL A 62 8.49 -3.95 -12.18
C VAL A 62 7.36 -4.30 -11.22
N THR A 63 6.50 -3.33 -10.92
CA THR A 63 5.30 -3.52 -10.10
C THR A 63 4.21 -2.53 -10.46
N ALA A 64 2.97 -2.82 -10.11
CA ALA A 64 1.88 -1.87 -10.13
C ALA A 64 0.93 -2.10 -8.94
N LEU A 65 0.41 -1.01 -8.38
CA LEU A 65 -0.61 -1.00 -7.33
C LEU A 65 -1.89 -0.39 -7.88
N VAL A 66 -2.95 -1.20 -7.95
CA VAL A 66 -4.20 -0.85 -8.60
C VAL A 66 -5.30 -0.68 -7.56
N GLY A 67 -5.90 0.51 -7.55
CA GLY A 67 -7.07 0.83 -6.73
C GLY A 67 -8.27 1.34 -7.55
N GLY A 68 -8.10 1.78 -8.78
CA GLY A 68 -9.22 2.22 -9.61
C GLY A 68 -10.07 1.03 -10.07
N GLU A 69 -11.38 1.09 -9.85
CA GLU A 69 -12.35 0.07 -10.29
C GLU A 69 -12.45 -0.06 -11.82
N LYS A 70 -12.05 0.97 -12.58
CA LYS A 70 -12.03 0.96 -14.05
C LYS A 70 -10.66 0.65 -14.65
N VAL A 71 -9.65 0.35 -13.84
CA VAL A 71 -8.35 -0.08 -14.36
C VAL A 71 -8.46 -1.52 -14.84
N ASN A 72 -8.11 -1.79 -16.10
CA ASN A 72 -8.14 -3.14 -16.64
C ASN A 72 -7.03 -4.00 -16.01
N VAL A 73 -7.43 -4.91 -15.12
CA VAL A 73 -6.60 -5.90 -14.41
C VAL A 73 -7.07 -7.34 -14.69
N GLU A 74 -7.60 -7.59 -15.89
CA GLU A 74 -8.05 -8.92 -16.30
C GLU A 74 -6.99 -10.00 -16.02
N PRO A 75 -7.40 -11.19 -15.53
CA PRO A 75 -8.78 -11.71 -15.45
C PRO A 75 -9.56 -11.31 -14.18
N PHE A 76 -9.07 -10.34 -13.42
CA PHE A 76 -9.69 -9.87 -12.17
C PHE A 76 -10.23 -8.45 -12.29
N ALA A 77 -10.89 -7.99 -11.22
CA ALA A 77 -11.25 -6.59 -11.04
C ALA A 77 -11.14 -6.18 -9.56
N VAL A 78 -10.85 -4.90 -9.33
CA VAL A 78 -11.07 -4.29 -8.01
C VAL A 78 -12.59 -4.28 -7.75
N GLY A 79 -13.00 -4.61 -6.53
CA GLY A 79 -14.40 -4.82 -6.15
C GLY A 79 -14.94 -6.23 -6.43
N GLN A 80 -14.18 -7.09 -7.12
CA GLN A 80 -14.60 -8.47 -7.34
C GLN A 80 -14.58 -9.27 -6.03
N ARG A 81 -15.58 -10.14 -5.82
CA ARG A 81 -15.61 -11.07 -4.68
C ARG A 81 -14.54 -12.14 -4.81
N LEU A 82 -13.79 -12.36 -3.72
CA LEU A 82 -12.69 -13.32 -3.70
C LEU A 82 -13.12 -14.74 -4.09
N GLN A 83 -14.30 -15.18 -3.65
CA GLN A 83 -14.79 -16.53 -3.94
C GLN A 83 -14.98 -16.77 -5.44
N THR A 84 -15.34 -15.73 -6.21
CA THR A 84 -15.51 -15.84 -7.67
C THR A 84 -14.17 -16.00 -8.40
N ILE A 85 -13.11 -15.38 -7.84
CA ILE A 85 -11.74 -15.52 -8.32
C ILE A 85 -11.27 -16.96 -8.09
N PHE A 86 -11.52 -17.51 -6.90
CA PHE A 86 -11.07 -18.87 -6.54
C PHE A 86 -11.73 -19.97 -7.38
N GLN A 87 -12.90 -19.71 -7.95
CA GLN A 87 -13.58 -20.65 -8.87
C GLN A 87 -12.90 -20.73 -10.24
N THR A 88 -12.22 -19.67 -10.66
CA THR A 88 -11.68 -19.54 -12.02
C THR A 88 -10.16 -19.59 -12.05
N MET A 89 -9.50 -19.41 -10.90
CA MET A 89 -8.06 -19.24 -10.83
C MET A 89 -7.38 -20.11 -9.78
N PRO A 90 -6.20 -20.69 -10.11
CA PRO A 90 -5.40 -21.41 -9.13
C PRO A 90 -4.75 -20.41 -8.17
N VAL A 91 -5.17 -20.45 -6.91
CA VAL A 91 -4.55 -19.69 -5.81
C VAL A 91 -3.39 -20.51 -5.27
N LEU A 92 -2.25 -19.85 -5.08
CA LEU A 92 -1.02 -20.54 -4.68
C LEU A 92 -0.91 -20.64 -3.16
N SER A 93 -0.66 -21.84 -2.61
CA SER A 93 -0.28 -22.04 -1.19
C SER A 93 1.20 -21.89 -0.98
N ASN A 94 1.94 -22.22 -2.02
CA ASN A 94 3.38 -22.16 -2.08
C ASN A 94 3.79 -21.55 -3.41
N ILE A 95 4.86 -20.78 -3.37
CA ILE A 95 5.41 -20.15 -4.56
C ILE A 95 6.90 -20.40 -4.58
N GLU A 96 7.38 -21.11 -5.59
CA GLU A 96 8.81 -21.22 -5.86
C GLU A 96 9.22 -20.24 -6.96
N ILE A 97 10.18 -19.38 -6.64
CA ILE A 97 10.79 -18.42 -7.56
C ILE A 97 12.28 -18.76 -7.68
N LYS A 98 12.77 -18.91 -8.91
CA LYS A 98 14.20 -19.09 -9.21
C LYS A 98 14.71 -17.83 -9.87
N LEU A 99 15.70 -17.21 -9.25
CA LEU A 99 16.45 -16.08 -9.81
C LEU A 99 17.90 -16.54 -10.03
N GLY A 100 18.70 -15.73 -10.74
CA GLY A 100 20.10 -16.06 -11.02
C GLY A 100 20.96 -16.24 -9.77
N ASN A 101 20.52 -15.71 -8.62
CA ASN A 101 21.24 -15.69 -7.36
C ASN A 101 20.63 -16.57 -6.25
N GLY A 102 19.60 -17.37 -6.57
CA GLY A 102 18.99 -18.27 -5.59
C GLY A 102 17.62 -18.83 -5.95
N THR A 103 17.13 -19.69 -5.06
CA THR A 103 15.76 -20.22 -5.06
C THR A 103 15.04 -19.74 -3.82
N TYR A 104 13.81 -19.25 -3.99
CA TYR A 104 12.99 -18.63 -2.95
C TYR A 104 11.64 -19.34 -2.92
N ARG A 105 11.29 -19.90 -1.77
CA ARG A 105 10.02 -20.58 -1.53
C ARG A 105 9.22 -19.80 -0.51
N PHE A 106 8.07 -19.31 -0.95
CA PHE A 106 7.10 -18.65 -0.10
C PHE A 106 6.01 -19.61 0.32
N GLU A 107 5.56 -19.49 1.57
CA GLU A 107 4.44 -20.24 2.12
C GLU A 107 3.40 -19.25 2.65
N LEU A 108 2.14 -19.44 2.24
CA LEU A 108 1.02 -18.60 2.65
C LEU A 108 0.31 -19.26 3.82
N SER A 109 0.08 -18.49 4.89
CA SER A 109 -0.79 -18.91 5.99
C SER A 109 -2.27 -18.87 5.58
N GLU A 110 -3.16 -19.49 6.36
CA GLU A 110 -4.61 -19.37 6.19
C GLU A 110 -5.09 -17.90 6.24
N GLN A 111 -4.41 -17.08 7.06
CA GLN A 111 -4.69 -15.65 7.12
C GLN A 111 -4.29 -14.95 5.82
N ASP A 112 -3.13 -15.27 5.24
CA ASP A 112 -2.72 -14.72 3.94
C ASP A 112 -3.68 -15.12 2.84
N TYR A 113 -4.16 -16.36 2.86
CA TYR A 113 -5.13 -16.89 1.90
C TYR A 113 -6.45 -16.13 1.88
N SER A 114 -6.92 -15.68 3.04
CA SER A 114 -8.19 -14.98 3.18
C SER A 114 -8.06 -13.46 3.02
N SER A 115 -6.90 -12.88 3.35
CA SER A 115 -6.72 -11.42 3.39
C SER A 115 -5.92 -10.84 2.23
N ARG A 116 -4.93 -11.59 1.72
CA ARG A 116 -4.04 -11.14 0.65
C ARG A 116 -3.52 -12.31 -0.21
N PRO A 117 -4.38 -13.16 -0.78
CA PRO A 117 -3.95 -14.29 -1.58
C PRO A 117 -3.18 -13.84 -2.82
N VAL A 118 -2.42 -14.76 -3.40
CA VAL A 118 -1.66 -14.54 -4.61
C VAL A 118 -2.06 -15.51 -5.71
N VAL A 119 -2.18 -14.95 -6.90
CA VAL A 119 -2.46 -15.67 -8.13
C VAL A 119 -1.37 -15.35 -9.15
N LYS A 120 -1.04 -16.32 -9.98
CA LYS A 120 -0.03 -16.16 -11.02
C LYS A 120 -0.71 -16.02 -12.38
N VAL A 121 -0.29 -15.01 -13.13
CA VAL A 121 -0.78 -14.70 -14.48
C VAL A 121 0.44 -14.58 -15.41
N GLY A 122 0.77 -15.65 -16.13
CA GLY A 122 2.02 -15.76 -16.86
C GLY A 122 3.25 -15.62 -15.95
N SER A 123 4.05 -14.57 -16.16
CA SER A 123 5.23 -14.24 -15.33
C SER A 123 4.93 -13.27 -14.18
N VAL A 124 3.67 -12.86 -14.01
CA VAL A 124 3.26 -11.84 -13.04
C VAL A 124 2.64 -12.50 -11.82
N TYR A 125 3.04 -12.02 -10.64
CA TYR A 125 2.44 -12.37 -9.36
C TYR A 125 1.46 -11.26 -8.98
N ALA A 126 0.18 -11.58 -8.93
CA ALA A 126 -0.87 -10.66 -8.52
C ALA A 126 -1.29 -10.98 -7.08
N GLN A 127 -0.91 -10.11 -6.15
CA GLN A 127 -1.36 -10.14 -4.76
C GLN A 127 -2.67 -9.35 -4.65
N LEU A 128 -3.72 -10.02 -4.19
CA LEU A 128 -5.08 -9.49 -4.12
C LEU A 128 -5.39 -9.08 -2.69
N TYR A 129 -5.33 -7.79 -2.37
CA TYR A 129 -5.69 -7.30 -1.04
C TYR A 129 -7.22 -7.28 -0.88
N VAL A 130 -7.72 -7.99 0.12
CA VAL A 130 -9.16 -8.21 0.35
C VAL A 130 -9.63 -7.35 1.52
N ASP A 131 -10.76 -6.68 1.37
CA ASP A 131 -11.50 -6.15 2.51
C ASP A 131 -12.23 -7.32 3.17
N ARG A 132 -11.74 -7.75 4.33
CA ARG A 132 -12.26 -8.93 5.05
C ARG A 132 -13.72 -8.76 5.49
N PHE A 133 -14.21 -7.53 5.61
CA PHE A 133 -15.57 -7.26 6.04
C PHE A 133 -16.57 -7.41 4.89
N THR A 134 -16.16 -7.18 3.64
CA THR A 134 -17.02 -7.32 2.45
C THR A 134 -16.72 -8.59 1.65
N GLY A 135 -15.51 -9.15 1.77
CA GLY A 135 -15.02 -10.26 0.96
C GLY A 135 -14.60 -9.85 -0.46
N GLU A 136 -14.45 -8.56 -0.72
CA GLU A 136 -14.14 -7.98 -2.04
C GLU A 136 -12.68 -7.55 -2.13
N VAL A 137 -12.12 -7.60 -3.33
CA VAL A 137 -10.76 -7.14 -3.61
C VAL A 137 -10.70 -5.61 -3.51
N ALA A 138 -10.03 -5.10 -2.48
CA ALA A 138 -9.85 -3.67 -2.23
C ALA A 138 -8.70 -3.06 -3.04
N ALA A 139 -7.66 -3.83 -3.32
CA ALA A 139 -6.51 -3.42 -4.12
C ALA A 139 -5.80 -4.63 -4.73
N ILE A 140 -5.03 -4.41 -5.80
CA ILE A 140 -4.22 -5.45 -6.43
C ILE A 140 -2.79 -4.94 -6.58
N ARG A 141 -1.80 -5.68 -6.06
CA ARG A 141 -0.38 -5.44 -6.32
C ARG A 141 0.13 -6.48 -7.32
N LEU A 142 0.54 -6.01 -8.48
CA LEU A 142 1.18 -6.80 -9.53
C LEU A 142 2.69 -6.69 -9.37
N MET A 143 3.41 -7.80 -9.47
CA MET A 143 4.86 -7.84 -9.28
C MET A 143 5.50 -8.77 -10.31
N ASP A 144 6.66 -8.37 -10.81
CA ASP A 144 7.60 -9.32 -11.39
C ASP A 144 8.24 -10.22 -10.30
N ALA A 145 8.94 -11.26 -10.72
CA ALA A 145 9.55 -12.24 -9.82
C ALA A 145 10.58 -11.61 -8.86
N GLU A 146 11.42 -10.69 -9.35
CA GLU A 146 12.47 -10.07 -8.52
C GLU A 146 11.86 -9.14 -7.46
N THR A 147 10.85 -8.36 -7.84
CA THR A 147 10.14 -7.46 -6.92
C THR A 147 9.36 -8.25 -5.88
N PHE A 148 8.71 -9.35 -6.27
CA PHE A 148 8.03 -10.24 -5.32
C PHE A 148 9.00 -10.78 -4.26
N VAL A 149 10.17 -11.27 -4.68
CA VAL A 149 11.21 -11.75 -3.76
C VAL A 149 11.76 -10.63 -2.88
N LYS A 150 11.91 -9.42 -3.43
CA LYS A 150 12.44 -8.25 -2.70
C LYS A 150 11.46 -7.77 -1.62
N LEU A 151 10.16 -7.75 -1.90
CA LEU A 151 9.12 -7.29 -0.96
C LEU A 151 8.83 -8.28 0.15
N ARG A 152 9.04 -9.59 -0.10
CA ARG A 152 8.84 -10.67 0.88
C ARG A 152 7.44 -10.62 1.54
N PRO A 153 6.36 -10.65 0.75
CA PRO A 153 5.01 -10.47 1.27
C PRO A 153 4.53 -11.60 2.20
N TYR A 154 5.23 -12.74 2.22
CA TYR A 154 4.87 -13.95 2.97
C TYR A 154 6.11 -14.58 3.60
N GLU A 155 5.90 -15.62 4.42
CA GLU A 155 7.01 -16.40 4.99
C GLU A 155 7.90 -16.97 3.89
N LEU A 156 9.22 -16.84 4.06
CA LEU A 156 10.21 -17.12 3.02
C LEU A 156 11.29 -18.08 3.53
N VAL A 157 11.47 -19.19 2.82
CA VAL A 157 12.65 -20.04 2.89
C VAL A 157 13.45 -19.90 1.60
N TYR A 158 14.77 -19.70 1.69
CA TYR A 158 15.59 -19.48 0.50
C TYR A 158 16.95 -20.18 0.56
N ARG A 159 17.53 -20.40 -0.63
CA ARG A 159 18.92 -20.79 -0.84
C ARG A 159 19.58 -19.79 -1.77
N GLY A 160 20.73 -19.24 -1.38
CA GLY A 160 21.45 -18.21 -2.14
C GLY A 160 21.46 -16.86 -1.42
N SER A 161 21.56 -15.76 -2.16
CA SER A 161 21.53 -14.40 -1.60
C SER A 161 20.14 -13.77 -1.70
N LEU A 162 19.70 -12.99 -0.72
CA LEU A 162 18.43 -12.26 -0.83
C LEU A 162 18.59 -11.00 -1.70
N PRO A 163 17.75 -10.79 -2.73
CA PRO A 163 17.57 -9.48 -3.33
C PRO A 163 17.18 -8.47 -2.25
N ALA A 164 17.90 -7.36 -2.20
CA ALA A 164 17.63 -6.25 -1.31
C ALA A 164 17.84 -4.94 -2.08
N ALA A 165 17.09 -3.91 -1.71
CA ALA A 165 17.41 -2.57 -2.16
C ALA A 165 18.72 -2.08 -1.51
N ALA A 166 19.43 -1.20 -2.21
CA ALA A 166 20.57 -0.53 -1.60
C ALA A 166 20.11 0.28 -0.37
N PRO A 167 20.94 0.38 0.68
CA PRO A 167 20.64 1.27 1.81
C PRO A 167 20.36 2.69 1.32
N LEU A 168 19.30 3.29 1.85
CA LEU A 168 18.92 4.66 1.52
C LEU A 168 19.79 5.65 2.29
N SER A 169 20.24 6.72 1.62
CA SER A 169 20.71 7.91 2.32
C SER A 169 19.58 8.52 3.14
N GLU A 170 19.92 9.34 4.14
CA GLU A 170 18.92 10.01 4.98
C GLU A 170 17.96 10.89 4.15
N GLU A 171 18.49 11.64 3.19
CA GLU A 171 17.68 12.45 2.27
C GLU A 171 16.70 11.60 1.46
N LYS A 172 17.17 10.46 0.92
CA LYS A 172 16.30 9.57 0.14
C LYS A 172 15.26 8.89 1.04
N ARG A 173 15.60 8.57 2.29
CA ARG A 173 14.66 8.03 3.28
C ARG A 173 13.55 9.03 3.60
N GLN A 174 13.89 10.29 3.88
CA GLN A 174 12.91 11.35 4.11
C GLN A 174 11.98 11.56 2.90
N ALA A 175 12.53 11.49 1.68
CA ALA A 175 11.73 11.57 0.47
C ALA A 175 10.77 10.37 0.31
N VAL A 176 11.19 9.17 0.71
CA VAL A 176 10.35 7.95 0.72
C VAL A 176 9.26 8.05 1.80
N ASP A 177 9.58 8.55 2.99
CA ASP A 177 8.63 8.74 4.07
C ASP A 177 7.55 9.76 3.67
N ALA A 178 7.95 10.89 3.08
CA ALA A 178 7.02 11.89 2.56
C ALA A 178 6.14 11.35 1.41
N ALA A 179 6.70 10.49 0.55
CA ALA A 179 5.96 9.81 -0.51
C ALA A 179 4.92 8.84 0.07
N ASN A 180 5.31 7.99 1.03
CA ASN A 180 4.41 7.07 1.72
C ASN A 180 3.25 7.82 2.40
N ALA A 181 3.52 8.95 3.05
CA ALA A 181 2.48 9.77 3.68
C ALA A 181 1.42 10.26 2.67
N LYS A 182 1.85 10.74 1.50
CA LYS A 182 0.95 11.17 0.42
C LYS A 182 0.16 10.00 -0.17
N GLN A 183 0.81 8.85 -0.35
CA GLN A 183 0.13 7.64 -0.85
C GLN A 183 -0.94 7.17 0.13
N ILE A 184 -0.64 7.09 1.43
CA ILE A 184 -1.63 6.74 2.47
C ILE A 184 -2.83 7.71 2.43
N PHE A 185 -2.59 9.01 2.28
CA PHE A 185 -3.67 9.99 2.15
C PHE A 185 -4.54 9.74 0.92
N ASP A 186 -3.91 9.52 -0.24
CA ASP A 186 -4.60 9.22 -1.50
C ASP A 186 -5.45 7.93 -1.37
N TRP A 187 -4.88 6.87 -0.80
CA TRP A 187 -5.56 5.59 -0.59
C TRP A 187 -6.69 5.66 0.43
N THR A 188 -6.52 6.43 1.51
CA THR A 188 -7.58 6.66 2.49
C THR A 188 -8.77 7.35 1.85
N ASN A 189 -8.53 8.36 1.03
CA ASN A 189 -9.59 9.06 0.29
C ASN A 189 -10.20 8.21 -0.83
N LEU A 190 -9.42 7.35 -1.47
CA LEU A 190 -9.96 6.35 -2.41
C LEU A 190 -10.94 5.42 -1.71
N ILE A 191 -10.55 4.84 -0.57
CA ILE A 191 -11.39 3.96 0.25
C ILE A 191 -12.66 4.70 0.71
N ARG A 192 -12.54 5.90 1.28
CA ARG A 192 -13.68 6.71 1.74
C ARG A 192 -14.71 6.93 0.63
N ARG A 193 -14.26 7.28 -0.58
CA ARG A 193 -15.17 7.48 -1.72
C ARG A 193 -15.89 6.20 -2.14
N ARG A 194 -15.23 5.03 -2.09
CA ARG A 194 -15.90 3.75 -2.34
C ARG A 194 -16.98 3.43 -1.31
N HIS A 195 -16.83 3.94 -0.09
CA HIS A 195 -17.83 3.87 0.97
C HIS A 195 -18.85 5.02 0.93
N GLY A 196 -18.89 5.83 -0.14
CA GLY A 196 -19.83 6.94 -0.28
C GLY A 196 -19.51 8.16 0.60
N LEU A 197 -18.31 8.23 1.17
CA LEU A 197 -17.90 9.29 2.07
C LEU A 197 -17.13 10.40 1.36
N SER A 198 -17.27 11.62 1.90
CA SER A 198 -16.49 12.77 1.48
C SER A 198 -14.99 12.55 1.70
N SER A 199 -14.19 13.07 0.76
CA SER A 199 -12.73 13.09 0.90
C SER A 199 -12.30 14.02 2.03
N LEU A 200 -11.32 13.57 2.80
CA LEU A 200 -10.63 14.35 3.82
C LEU A 200 -9.68 15.34 3.16
N MET A 201 -9.55 16.52 3.75
CA MET A 201 -8.57 17.52 3.35
C MET A 201 -7.25 17.28 4.07
N TRP A 202 -6.14 17.35 3.35
CA TRP A 202 -4.80 17.28 3.95
C TRP A 202 -4.59 18.44 4.92
N ASP A 203 -3.95 18.15 6.06
CA ASP A 203 -3.55 19.16 7.04
C ASP A 203 -2.06 19.00 7.40
N ASP A 204 -1.26 20.02 7.08
CA ASP A 204 0.19 20.00 7.25
C ASP A 204 0.63 19.91 8.72
N LYS A 205 -0.12 20.55 9.63
CA LYS A 205 0.23 20.52 11.05
C LYS A 205 -0.06 19.13 11.63
N ALA A 206 -1.21 18.55 11.32
CA ALA A 206 -1.53 17.20 11.75
C ALA A 206 -0.55 16.17 11.15
N ALA A 207 -0.10 16.37 9.90
CA ALA A 207 0.93 15.54 9.28
C ALA A 207 2.27 15.65 10.02
N ALA A 208 2.70 16.86 10.40
CA ALA A 208 3.89 17.06 11.22
C ALA A 208 3.79 16.41 12.61
N ALA A 209 2.61 16.44 13.24
CA ALA A 209 2.38 15.70 14.50
C ALA A 209 2.47 14.18 14.31
N ALA A 210 1.90 13.66 13.22
CA ALA A 210 1.93 12.24 12.89
C ALA A 210 3.35 11.74 12.56
N GLU A 211 4.16 12.55 11.88
CA GLU A 211 5.56 12.22 11.57
C GLU A 211 6.39 12.16 12.84
N LYS A 212 6.24 13.18 13.71
CA LYS A 212 6.89 13.21 15.02
C LYS A 212 6.52 12.01 15.88
N HIS A 213 5.25 11.58 15.87
CA HIS A 213 4.82 10.40 16.63
C HIS A 213 5.39 9.09 16.03
N SER A 214 5.44 8.98 14.70
CA SER A 214 6.06 7.83 14.04
C SER A 214 7.56 7.74 14.36
N ARG A 215 8.25 8.89 14.36
CA ARG A 215 9.65 9.00 14.78
C ARG A 215 9.85 8.66 16.25
N ASP A 216 8.97 9.16 17.12
CA ASP A 216 9.02 8.88 18.56
C ASP A 216 8.89 7.38 18.87
N MET A 217 7.91 6.72 18.25
CA MET A 217 7.73 5.26 18.35
C MET A 217 8.95 4.48 17.89
N HIS A 218 9.55 4.89 16.76
CA HIS A 218 10.77 4.29 16.23
C HIS A 218 11.97 4.50 17.18
N ASP A 219 12.29 5.75 17.52
CA ASP A 219 13.52 6.11 18.23
C ASP A 219 13.51 5.59 19.68
N HIS A 220 12.34 5.53 20.31
CA HIS A 220 12.16 5.05 21.69
C HIS A 220 11.62 3.62 21.79
N ARG A 221 11.49 2.91 20.66
CA ARG A 221 11.14 1.48 20.59
C ARG A 221 9.85 1.13 21.33
N PHE A 222 8.80 1.92 21.12
CA PHE A 222 7.46 1.62 21.62
C PHE A 222 6.44 1.67 20.49
N PHE A 223 5.26 1.12 20.72
CA PHE A 223 4.15 1.18 19.77
C PHE A 223 2.85 1.43 20.54
N SER A 224 2.42 2.69 20.60
CA SER A 224 1.28 3.13 21.42
C SER A 224 0.69 4.44 20.90
N HIS A 225 -0.60 4.65 21.15
CA HIS A 225 -1.27 5.94 20.94
C HIS A 225 -0.81 7.02 21.94
N GLU A 226 -0.23 6.62 23.07
CA GLU A 226 0.30 7.52 24.09
C GLU A 226 1.83 7.50 24.05
N SER A 227 2.41 8.67 23.80
CA SER A 227 3.85 8.87 23.92
C SER A 227 4.22 9.07 25.39
N PRO A 228 5.24 8.36 25.91
CA PRO A 228 5.77 8.63 27.24
C PRO A 228 6.31 10.06 27.42
N GLN A 229 6.71 10.72 26.32
CA GLN A 229 7.30 12.06 26.35
C GLN A 229 6.30 13.15 25.95
N TYR A 230 5.47 12.90 24.93
CA TYR A 230 4.60 13.90 24.32
C TYR A 230 3.11 13.70 24.66
N GLY A 231 2.77 12.63 25.38
CA GLY A 231 1.42 12.30 25.81
C GLY A 231 0.54 11.75 24.68
N ASP A 232 -0.78 11.83 24.87
CA ASP A 232 -1.79 11.36 23.92
C ASP A 232 -1.92 12.24 22.66
N LEU A 233 -2.78 11.81 21.73
CA LEU A 233 -3.09 12.54 20.49
C LEU A 233 -3.51 14.00 20.74
N SER A 234 -4.34 14.24 21.75
CA SER A 234 -4.85 15.59 22.07
C SER A 234 -3.71 16.52 22.44
N LYS A 235 -2.78 16.06 23.30
CA LYS A 235 -1.57 16.80 23.65
C LYS A 235 -0.68 17.04 22.43
N ARG A 236 -0.47 16.04 21.57
CA ARG A 236 0.36 16.17 20.36
C ARG A 236 -0.23 17.17 19.34
N LEU A 237 -1.55 17.16 19.12
CA LEU A 237 -2.23 18.14 18.25
C LEU A 237 -2.25 19.54 18.89
N GLY A 238 -2.48 19.62 20.21
CA GLY A 238 -2.47 20.86 20.97
C GLY A 238 -1.12 21.57 20.95
N ALA A 239 -0.01 20.82 20.98
CA ALA A 239 1.35 21.35 20.85
C ALA A 239 1.63 22.05 19.51
N LEU A 240 0.81 21.79 18.48
CA LEU A 240 0.86 22.48 17.18
C LEU A 240 -0.28 23.49 16.99
N HIS A 241 -1.01 23.80 18.06
CA HIS A 241 -2.15 24.71 18.06
C HIS A 241 -3.21 24.32 17.03
N ILE A 242 -3.59 23.04 17.00
CA ILE A 242 -4.70 22.50 16.20
C ILE A 242 -5.93 22.37 17.12
N PRO A 243 -6.88 23.32 17.12
CA PRO A 243 -8.13 23.16 17.84
C PRO A 243 -9.06 22.22 17.07
N PHE A 244 -9.73 21.31 17.78
CA PHE A 244 -10.62 20.31 17.18
C PHE A 244 -11.82 19.99 18.08
N GLN A 245 -12.92 19.58 17.46
CA GLN A 245 -14.11 19.03 18.13
C GLN A 245 -13.95 17.53 18.40
N LEU A 246 -13.36 16.83 17.43
CA LEU A 246 -13.14 15.40 17.44
C LEU A 246 -11.76 15.12 16.81
N ALA A 247 -11.03 14.13 17.35
CA ALA A 247 -9.80 13.63 16.78
C ALA A 247 -9.74 12.10 16.89
N GLY A 248 -9.02 11.46 15.96
CA GLY A 248 -8.77 10.02 15.96
C GLY A 248 -7.43 9.69 15.35
N GLU A 249 -6.86 8.55 15.73
CA GLU A 249 -5.53 8.13 15.28
C GLU A 249 -5.51 6.66 14.85
N ASN A 250 -4.84 6.39 13.74
CA ASN A 250 -4.39 5.05 13.39
C ASN A 250 -2.86 5.00 13.38
N ILE A 251 -2.27 3.95 13.95
CA ILE A 251 -0.83 3.69 13.90
C ILE A 251 -0.57 2.30 13.31
N ALA A 252 0.53 2.15 12.58
CA ALA A 252 1.02 0.89 12.05
C ALA A 252 2.55 0.88 12.05
N ALA A 253 3.15 -0.31 12.13
CA ALA A 253 4.58 -0.49 12.03
C ALA A 253 4.91 -1.74 11.20
N HIS A 254 6.12 -1.78 10.65
CA HIS A 254 6.74 -2.93 9.97
C HIS A 254 5.99 -3.43 8.73
N GLN A 255 5.11 -2.61 8.16
CA GLN A 255 4.46 -2.92 6.88
C GLN A 255 5.41 -2.61 5.72
N VAL A 256 5.24 -3.34 4.62
CA VAL A 256 6.06 -3.21 3.40
C VAL A 256 6.06 -1.78 2.87
N ASP A 257 4.89 -1.15 2.83
CA ASP A 257 4.74 0.26 2.45
C ASP A 257 3.45 0.86 3.02
N GLY A 258 3.22 2.14 2.71
CA GLY A 258 2.03 2.86 3.17
C GLY A 258 0.70 2.28 2.65
N VAL A 259 0.69 1.63 1.48
CA VAL A 259 -0.53 1.01 0.97
C VAL A 259 -0.91 -0.20 1.80
N GLU A 260 0.07 -1.03 2.14
CA GLU A 260 -0.14 -2.19 2.99
C GLU A 260 -0.57 -1.78 4.41
N ALA A 261 0.00 -0.71 4.97
CA ALA A 261 -0.49 -0.10 6.21
C ALA A 261 -1.96 0.35 6.11
N THR A 262 -2.33 1.01 5.00
CA THR A 262 -3.68 1.49 4.76
C THR A 262 -4.71 0.36 4.69
N ILE A 263 -4.38 -0.72 3.96
CA ILE A 263 -5.22 -1.92 3.90
C ILE A 263 -5.26 -2.65 5.25
N GLY A 264 -4.15 -2.66 6.00
CA GLY A 264 -4.09 -3.20 7.36
C GLY A 264 -5.07 -2.50 8.31
N TRP A 265 -5.14 -1.16 8.25
CA TRP A 265 -6.14 -0.38 9.00
C TRP A 265 -7.56 -0.66 8.52
N LEU A 266 -7.81 -0.73 7.22
CA LEU A 266 -9.12 -1.08 6.66
C LEU A 266 -9.64 -2.42 7.18
N ASN A 267 -8.72 -3.36 7.40
CA ASN A 267 -8.98 -4.72 7.90
C ASN A 267 -8.92 -4.84 9.43
N SER A 268 -8.79 -3.75 10.19
CA SER A 268 -8.96 -3.76 11.65
C SER A 268 -10.25 -3.05 12.01
N GLN A 269 -11.12 -3.68 12.82
CA GLN A 269 -12.42 -3.09 13.12
C GLN A 269 -12.32 -1.70 13.77
N ASN A 270 -11.37 -1.53 14.69
CA ASN A 270 -11.19 -0.24 15.38
C ASN A 270 -10.59 0.82 14.44
N HIS A 271 -9.55 0.47 13.67
CA HIS A 271 -8.93 1.41 12.75
C HIS A 271 -9.87 1.79 11.59
N ARG A 272 -10.64 0.82 11.08
CA ARG A 272 -11.66 1.02 10.05
C ARG A 272 -12.73 2.02 10.49
N LYS A 273 -13.21 1.92 11.73
CA LYS A 273 -14.19 2.88 12.28
C LYS A 273 -13.65 4.31 12.22
N ILE A 274 -12.36 4.51 12.50
CA ILE A 274 -11.71 5.82 12.42
C ILE A 274 -11.61 6.28 10.96
N MET A 275 -11.08 5.44 10.06
CA MET A 275 -10.93 5.77 8.63
C MET A 275 -12.25 6.15 7.94
N LEU A 276 -13.34 5.48 8.33
CA LEU A 276 -14.68 5.64 7.74
C LEU A 276 -15.62 6.49 8.60
N ASN A 277 -15.12 7.19 9.62
CA ASN A 277 -15.97 8.12 10.38
C ASN A 277 -16.29 9.34 9.49
N GLU A 278 -17.58 9.62 9.32
CA GLU A 278 -18.09 10.72 8.49
C GLU A 278 -17.85 12.10 9.13
N GLU A 279 -17.69 12.16 10.44
CA GLU A 279 -17.48 13.41 11.19
C GLU A 279 -16.12 14.05 10.86
N PHE A 280 -15.11 13.23 10.53
CA PHE A 280 -13.78 13.73 10.19
C PHE A 280 -13.76 14.46 8.84
N THR A 281 -13.06 15.59 8.81
CA THR A 281 -12.90 16.43 7.61
C THR A 281 -11.44 16.69 7.26
N ARG A 282 -10.52 16.49 8.20
CA ARG A 282 -9.08 16.70 8.05
C ARG A 282 -8.29 15.42 8.30
N LEU A 283 -7.18 15.27 7.59
CA LEU A 283 -6.23 14.18 7.77
C LEU A 283 -4.80 14.69 7.62
N GLY A 284 -3.99 14.46 8.65
CA GLY A 284 -2.54 14.50 8.55
C GLY A 284 -1.97 13.09 8.55
N VAL A 285 -1.06 12.78 7.63
CA VAL A 285 -0.33 11.51 7.64
C VAL A 285 1.15 11.80 7.82
N GLY A 286 1.79 11.02 8.68
CA GLY A 286 3.23 11.08 8.87
C GLY A 286 3.81 9.68 8.92
N VAL A 287 5.03 9.57 8.40
CA VAL A 287 5.76 8.31 8.28
C VAL A 287 7.19 8.58 8.72
N TYR A 288 7.78 7.61 9.40
CA TYR A 288 9.21 7.60 9.67
C TYR A 288 9.72 6.17 9.58
N ALA A 289 10.58 5.91 8.60
CA ALA A 289 11.00 4.56 8.24
C ALA A 289 9.80 3.62 8.01
N ASP A 290 9.61 2.60 8.85
CA ASP A 290 8.52 1.63 8.77
C ASP A 290 7.41 1.86 9.81
N TYR A 291 7.33 3.06 10.40
CA TYR A 291 6.25 3.51 11.28
C TYR A 291 5.35 4.50 10.54
N TYR A 292 4.04 4.29 10.63
CA TYR A 292 3.03 5.04 9.89
C TYR A 292 1.95 5.53 10.86
N THR A 293 1.57 6.80 10.77
CA THR A 293 0.53 7.41 11.61
C THR A 293 -0.45 8.23 10.78
N GLN A 294 -1.76 8.05 11.03
CA GLN A 294 -2.83 8.90 10.52
C GLN A 294 -3.50 9.66 11.67
N ASN A 295 -3.54 10.99 11.59
CA ASN A 295 -4.25 11.85 12.53
C ASN A 295 -5.45 12.48 11.84
N PHE A 296 -6.64 12.02 12.20
CA PHE A 296 -7.92 12.52 11.72
C PHE A 296 -8.45 13.55 12.70
N PHE A 297 -9.09 14.61 12.20
CA PHE A 297 -9.80 15.53 13.08
C PHE A 297 -10.89 16.34 12.37
N THR A 298 -11.73 16.97 13.18
CA THR A 298 -12.73 17.95 12.78
C THR A 298 -12.38 19.27 13.46
N PRO A 299 -12.07 20.35 12.73
CA PRO A 299 -11.71 21.64 13.31
C PRO A 299 -12.77 22.16 14.29
N LEU A 300 -12.34 22.89 15.32
CA LEU A 300 -13.23 23.59 16.26
C LEU A 300 -14.09 24.65 15.58
#